data_AF-A0A1C3KZK8-F1
#
_entry.id   AF-A0A1C3KZK8-F1
#
_cell.length_a   1.000
_cell.length_b   1.000
_cell.length_c   1.000
_cell.angle_alpha   90.00
_cell.angle_beta   90.00
_cell.angle_gamma   90.00
#
_symmetry.space_group_name_H-M   'P 1'
#
loop_
_entity.id
_entity.type
_entity.pdbx_description
1 polymer ?
#
loop_
_entity_poly.entity_id
_entity_poly.type
_entity_poly.pdbx_seq_one_letter_code
_entity_poly.pdbx_strand_id
1 'polypeptide(L)'
;MSCPFKGTVKTVRALLHGNRDFISFKLSKLISLSVSDGMMKAIGNSIGSLFDLIPYREYYEYDQVVIIMNINDKPINEKVMQSVITRCGIYNKECYLNRTDIKLKVYTLSNWHELLSEDLKEKYNNNLPYIDRHFDMDHGVPIYCVHSTQKNKNTDYLLFYQRENLNDEPIVYYGGGDGTVPYESLASCSNFHNSVKYKNFQYNGHMEILHNPEVAKYVYNIAQTYNE
;
A
#
# COMPACT_ATOMS: atom_id res chain seq x y z
N MET A 1 13.70 6.09 2.38
CA MET A 1 12.70 6.96 3.05
C MET A 1 11.32 6.56 2.56
N SER A 2 10.30 6.62 3.41
CA SER A 2 8.90 6.23 3.12
C SER A 2 8.75 4.91 2.34
N CYS A 3 9.50 3.88 2.74
CA CYS A 3 9.53 2.61 2.03
C CYS A 3 8.29 1.76 2.37
N PRO A 4 7.64 1.12 1.39
CA PRO A 4 6.48 0.25 1.60
C PRO A 4 6.88 -1.16 2.03
N PHE A 5 7.51 -1.31 3.21
CA PHE A 5 8.03 -2.60 3.68
C PHE A 5 6.99 -3.72 3.76
N LYS A 6 5.73 -3.38 4.03
CA LYS A 6 4.60 -4.33 4.05
C LYS A 6 3.67 -4.18 2.84
N GLY A 7 4.15 -3.60 1.75
CA GLY A 7 3.37 -3.37 0.54
C GLY A 7 2.25 -2.33 0.70
N THR A 8 1.35 -2.26 -0.29
CA THR A 8 0.23 -1.29 -0.34
C THR A 8 -1.04 -1.87 -1.00
N VAL A 9 -2.23 -1.51 -0.50
CA VAL A 9 -3.51 -1.91 -1.13
C VAL A 9 -3.66 -1.33 -2.54
N LYS A 10 -2.99 -0.21 -2.82
CA LYS A 10 -2.91 0.37 -4.15
C LYS A 10 -2.32 -0.59 -5.19
N THR A 11 -1.37 -1.43 -4.80
CA THR A 11 -0.81 -2.50 -5.64
C THR A 11 -1.88 -3.54 -5.98
N VAL A 12 -2.70 -3.94 -5.01
CA VAL A 12 -3.83 -4.87 -5.24
C VAL A 12 -4.79 -4.29 -6.27
N ARG A 13 -5.18 -3.01 -6.11
CA ARG A 13 -6.02 -2.31 -7.10
C ARG A 13 -5.39 -2.31 -8.48
N ALA A 14 -4.09 -1.99 -8.59
CA ALA A 14 -3.37 -1.92 -9.85
C ALA A 14 -3.30 -3.27 -10.59
N LEU A 15 -3.14 -4.37 -9.85
CA LEU A 15 -3.12 -5.72 -10.41
C LEU A 15 -4.50 -6.18 -10.89
N LEU A 16 -5.56 -5.81 -10.18
CA LEU A 16 -6.94 -6.18 -10.55
C LEU A 16 -7.51 -5.35 -11.71
N HIS A 17 -7.16 -4.06 -11.78
CA HIS A 17 -7.68 -3.14 -12.81
C HIS A 17 -6.90 -3.15 -14.13
N GLY A 18 -5.69 -3.70 -14.14
CA GLY A 18 -4.83 -3.77 -15.33
C GLY A 18 -4.46 -2.40 -15.90
N ASN A 19 -3.25 -1.90 -15.60
CA ASN A 19 -2.49 -0.85 -16.31
C ASN A 19 -3.13 0.51 -16.69
N ARG A 20 -4.45 0.73 -16.59
CA ARG A 20 -5.11 2.01 -16.89
C ARG A 20 -4.68 3.10 -15.91
N ASP A 21 -4.52 2.73 -14.64
CA ASP A 21 -3.99 3.62 -13.62
C ASP A 21 -2.46 3.68 -13.58
N PHE A 22 -1.73 2.69 -14.08
CA PHE A 22 -0.26 2.74 -14.04
C PHE A 22 0.33 3.74 -15.04
N ILE A 23 -0.33 3.92 -16.19
CA ILE A 23 0.02 4.95 -17.17
C ILE A 23 -0.53 6.32 -16.76
N SER A 24 -1.72 6.38 -16.11
CA SER A 24 -2.27 7.63 -15.59
C SER A 24 -1.47 8.15 -14.37
N PHE A 25 -0.94 7.27 -13.52
CA PHE A 25 -0.03 7.60 -12.42
C PHE A 25 1.34 8.10 -12.89
N LYS A 26 1.77 7.76 -14.11
CA LYS A 26 3.12 8.06 -14.61
C LYS A 26 3.25 9.29 -15.52
N LEU A 27 2.19 9.96 -15.94
CA LEU A 27 2.34 11.15 -16.80
C LEU A 27 1.90 12.46 -16.14
N SER A 28 0.70 12.58 -15.58
CA SER A 28 0.21 13.92 -15.18
C SER A 28 0.98 14.55 -14.00
N LYS A 29 1.58 13.74 -13.11
CA LYS A 29 2.39 14.23 -11.97
C LYS A 29 3.91 14.20 -12.19
N LEU A 30 4.39 13.54 -13.25
CA LEU A 30 5.82 13.44 -13.59
C LEU A 30 6.23 14.48 -14.65
N ILE A 31 5.29 15.02 -15.43
CA ILE A 31 5.54 16.04 -16.48
C ILE A 31 6.06 17.38 -15.90
N SER A 32 6.02 17.63 -14.59
CA SER A 32 6.54 18.89 -14.03
C SER A 32 8.06 18.92 -13.81
N LEU A 33 8.79 17.81 -14.00
CA LEU A 33 10.25 17.79 -13.82
C LEU A 33 10.91 16.90 -14.88
N SER A 34 11.93 17.46 -15.54
CA SER A 34 12.78 16.79 -16.53
C SER A 34 13.59 15.67 -15.87
N VAL A 35 13.02 14.48 -15.74
CA VAL A 35 13.74 13.27 -15.32
C VAL A 35 14.39 12.63 -16.54
N SER A 36 15.70 12.36 -16.47
CA SER A 36 16.44 11.73 -17.58
C SER A 36 16.05 10.26 -17.77
N ASP A 37 16.10 9.77 -19.01
CA ASP A 37 15.77 8.38 -19.38
C ASP A 37 16.58 7.34 -18.58
N GLY A 38 17.81 7.67 -18.18
CA GLY A 38 18.65 6.79 -17.35
C GLY A 38 18.09 6.56 -15.94
N MET A 39 17.45 7.58 -15.35
CA MET A 39 16.84 7.49 -14.03
C MET A 39 15.49 6.77 -14.09
N MET A 40 14.74 6.95 -15.19
CA MET A 40 13.55 6.14 -15.49
C MET A 40 13.90 4.65 -15.69
N LYS A 41 15.04 4.36 -16.32
CA LYS A 41 15.56 3.00 -16.50
C LYS A 41 16.07 2.39 -15.20
N ALA A 42 16.73 3.18 -14.34
CA ALA A 42 17.11 2.76 -13.00
C ALA A 42 15.89 2.48 -12.12
N ILE A 43 14.86 3.32 -12.16
CA ILE A 43 13.59 3.12 -11.44
C ILE A 43 12.82 1.91 -12.00
N GLY A 44 12.80 1.73 -13.32
CA GLY A 44 12.21 0.54 -13.96
C GLY A 44 12.96 -0.76 -13.66
N ASN A 45 14.26 -0.67 -13.35
CA ASN A 45 15.10 -1.79 -12.95
C ASN A 45 15.24 -1.94 -11.42
N SER A 46 14.88 -0.93 -10.63
CA SER A 46 14.98 -0.90 -9.15
C SER A 46 13.62 -1.06 -8.46
N ILE A 47 12.52 -0.71 -9.13
CA ILE A 47 11.19 -1.18 -8.74
C ILE A 47 11.16 -2.63 -9.19
N GLY A 48 11.33 -3.54 -8.23
CA GLY A 48 11.03 -4.94 -8.43
C GLY A 48 9.61 -5.14 -8.97
N SER A 49 9.25 -6.38 -9.28
CA SER A 49 7.95 -6.71 -9.84
C SER A 49 6.83 -6.04 -9.01
N LEU A 50 5.68 -5.65 -9.58
CA LEU A 50 4.54 -5.15 -8.77
C LEU A 50 4.20 -6.08 -7.60
N PHE A 51 4.54 -7.35 -7.77
CA PHE A 51 4.42 -8.40 -6.79
C PHE A 51 5.28 -8.19 -5.53
N ASP A 52 6.33 -7.39 -5.56
CA ASP A 52 7.16 -7.04 -4.40
C ASP A 52 6.49 -5.96 -3.52
N LEU A 53 5.54 -5.22 -4.09
CA LEU A 53 4.78 -4.17 -3.41
C LEU A 53 3.41 -4.66 -2.92
N ILE A 54 3.14 -5.95 -3.05
CA ILE A 54 1.90 -6.55 -2.57
C ILE A 54 1.89 -6.56 -1.03
N PRO A 55 0.78 -6.19 -0.39
CA PRO A 55 0.60 -6.41 1.03
C PRO A 55 0.29 -7.89 1.25
N TYR A 56 1.34 -8.71 1.38
CA TYR A 56 1.18 -10.14 1.67
C TYR A 56 0.66 -10.34 3.09
N ARG A 57 -0.16 -11.37 3.30
CA ARG A 57 -0.73 -11.73 4.61
C ARG A 57 0.36 -11.90 5.66
N GLU A 58 1.49 -12.47 5.28
CA GLU A 58 2.64 -12.80 6.11
C GLU A 58 3.28 -11.56 6.75
N TYR A 59 3.10 -10.38 6.16
CA TYR A 59 3.65 -9.14 6.70
C TYR A 59 2.78 -8.54 7.82
N TYR A 60 1.51 -8.93 7.91
CA TYR A 60 0.56 -8.34 8.86
C TYR A 60 0.26 -9.30 10.01
N GLU A 61 -0.01 -8.75 11.20
CA GLU A 61 -0.41 -9.55 12.35
C GLU A 61 -1.78 -10.21 12.13
N TYR A 62 -2.72 -9.43 11.59
CA TYR A 62 -4.09 -9.82 11.34
C TYR A 62 -4.37 -9.97 9.85
N ASP A 63 -5.34 -10.82 9.51
CA ASP A 63 -5.83 -10.94 8.15
C ASP A 63 -6.83 -9.82 7.83
N GLN A 64 -6.34 -8.79 7.14
CA GLN A 64 -7.11 -7.58 6.89
C GLN A 64 -8.05 -7.76 5.70
N VAL A 65 -9.28 -7.26 5.82
CA VAL A 65 -10.20 -7.08 4.69
C VAL A 65 -9.64 -6.00 3.76
N VAL A 66 -9.41 -6.37 2.50
CA VAL A 66 -8.86 -5.46 1.48
C VAL A 66 -9.84 -5.18 0.33
N ILE A 67 -10.74 -6.11 0.05
CA ILE A 67 -11.74 -5.97 -1.01
C ILE A 67 -13.11 -6.42 -0.51
N ILE A 68 -14.12 -5.63 -0.83
CA ILE A 68 -15.53 -5.97 -0.65
C ILE A 68 -16.22 -5.84 -2.01
N MET A 69 -17.08 -6.79 -2.35
CA MET A 69 -17.92 -6.73 -3.53
C MET A 69 -19.39 -6.86 -3.12
N ASN A 70 -20.23 -5.97 -3.65
CA ASN A 70 -21.67 -6.12 -3.55
C ASN A 70 -22.16 -7.18 -4.54
N ILE A 71 -22.93 -8.15 -4.02
CA ILE A 71 -23.50 -9.25 -4.82
C ILE A 71 -25.00 -9.07 -5.05
N ASN A 72 -25.60 -7.97 -4.56
CA ASN A 72 -26.96 -7.61 -4.87
C ASN A 72 -27.06 -6.98 -6.27
N ASP A 73 -28.19 -7.17 -6.95
CA ASP A 73 -28.46 -6.55 -8.26
C ASP A 73 -28.53 -5.01 -8.22
N LYS A 74 -28.77 -4.46 -7.03
CA LYS A 74 -28.92 -3.02 -6.81
C LYS A 74 -27.65 -2.44 -6.18
N PRO A 75 -27.16 -1.28 -6.65
CA PRO A 75 -26.07 -0.57 -6.02
C PRO A 75 -26.38 -0.23 -4.56
N ILE A 76 -25.36 -0.31 -3.70
CA ILE A 76 -25.47 0.10 -2.30
C ILE A 76 -25.18 1.60 -2.19
N ASN A 77 -26.02 2.32 -1.44
CA ASN A 77 -25.80 3.73 -1.17
C ASN A 77 -24.46 3.94 -0.43
N GLU A 78 -23.67 4.92 -0.87
CA GLU A 78 -22.34 5.20 -0.32
C GLU A 78 -22.35 5.48 1.19
N LYS A 79 -23.35 6.21 1.71
CA LYS A 79 -23.49 6.48 3.15
C LYS A 79 -23.75 5.21 3.95
N VAL A 80 -24.54 4.28 3.38
CA VAL A 80 -24.78 2.97 3.99
C VAL A 80 -23.47 2.20 4.05
N MET A 81 -22.75 2.08 2.93
CA MET A 81 -21.49 1.34 2.89
C MET A 81 -20.41 1.97 3.80
N GLN A 82 -20.32 3.30 3.86
CA GLN A 82 -19.43 4.00 4.79
C GLN A 82 -19.76 3.71 6.27
N SER A 83 -21.04 3.60 6.61
CA SER A 83 -21.47 3.20 7.96
C SER A 83 -21.06 1.75 8.26
N VAL A 84 -21.24 0.85 7.29
CA VAL A 84 -20.82 -0.56 7.41
C VAL A 84 -19.31 -0.67 7.63
N ILE A 85 -18.49 0.02 6.84
CA ILE A 85 -17.03 -0.01 6.95
C ILE A 85 -16.56 0.58 8.28
N THR A 86 -17.16 1.69 8.71
CA THR A 86 -16.84 2.31 10.01
C THR A 86 -17.14 1.34 11.17
N ARG A 87 -18.26 0.61 11.09
CA ARG A 87 -18.69 -0.31 12.13
C ARG A 87 -17.89 -1.62 12.15
N CYS A 88 -17.66 -2.21 10.98
CA CYS A 88 -16.99 -3.51 10.90
C CYS A 88 -15.47 -3.39 10.96
N GLY A 89 -14.89 -2.29 10.46
CA GLY A 89 -13.44 -2.15 10.34
C GLY A 89 -12.85 -3.19 9.39
N ILE A 90 -11.52 -3.31 9.32
CA ILE A 90 -10.86 -4.27 8.42
C ILE A 90 -10.51 -5.60 9.08
N TYR A 91 -10.66 -5.70 10.40
CA TYR A 91 -10.23 -6.87 11.17
C TYR A 91 -11.38 -7.84 11.45
N ASN A 92 -12.59 -7.53 10.99
CA ASN A 92 -13.79 -8.32 11.26
C ASN A 92 -14.51 -8.70 9.96
N LYS A 93 -13.98 -9.71 9.26
CA LYS A 93 -14.58 -10.29 8.05
C LYS A 93 -16.03 -10.74 8.29
N GLU A 94 -16.28 -11.38 9.43
CA GLU A 94 -17.59 -11.92 9.81
C GLU A 94 -18.68 -10.84 9.94
N CYS A 95 -18.32 -9.62 10.37
CA CYS A 95 -19.26 -8.49 10.44
C CYS A 95 -19.85 -8.12 9.07
N TYR A 96 -19.12 -8.35 7.98
CA TYR A 96 -19.59 -8.10 6.62
C TYR A 96 -20.40 -9.28 6.07
N LEU A 97 -19.98 -10.52 6.36
CA LEU A 97 -20.61 -11.73 5.84
C LEU A 97 -21.95 -12.04 6.51
N ASN A 98 -22.07 -11.78 7.82
CA ASN A 98 -23.26 -12.12 8.61
C ASN A 98 -24.36 -11.04 8.53
N ARG A 99 -24.29 -10.12 7.56
CA ARG A 99 -25.29 -9.07 7.38
C ARG A 99 -26.53 -9.61 6.69
N THR A 100 -27.69 -9.14 7.13
CA THR A 100 -28.99 -9.50 6.55
C THR A 100 -29.55 -8.43 5.62
N ASP A 101 -29.07 -7.19 5.72
CA ASP A 101 -29.55 -6.02 4.98
C ASP A 101 -28.89 -5.86 3.60
N ILE A 102 -27.66 -6.34 3.47
CA ILE A 102 -26.87 -6.35 2.22
C ILE A 102 -26.13 -7.67 2.11
N LYS A 103 -25.95 -8.17 0.89
CA LYS A 103 -25.12 -9.35 0.66
C LYS A 103 -23.78 -8.89 0.08
N LEU A 104 -22.70 -9.33 0.70
CA LEU A 104 -21.34 -8.93 0.36
C LEU A 104 -20.47 -10.17 0.19
N LYS A 105 -19.53 -10.09 -0.75
CA LYS A 105 -18.38 -10.98 -0.86
C LYS A 105 -17.16 -10.24 -0.36
N VAL A 106 -16.33 -10.91 0.44
CA VAL A 106 -15.23 -10.27 1.16
C VAL A 106 -13.93 -11.02 0.92
N TYR A 107 -12.91 -10.28 0.49
CA TYR A 107 -11.57 -10.78 0.33
C TYR A 107 -10.62 -10.04 1.26
N THR A 108 -9.69 -10.83 1.75
CA THR A 108 -8.70 -10.48 2.77
C THR A 108 -7.30 -10.60 2.19
N LEU A 109 -6.27 -10.22 2.95
CA LEU A 109 -4.87 -10.39 2.55
C LEU A 109 -4.58 -11.85 2.15
N SER A 110 -5.21 -12.81 2.83
CA SER A 110 -5.01 -14.24 2.55
C SER A 110 -5.56 -14.73 1.21
N ASN A 111 -6.56 -14.07 0.62
CA ASN A 111 -7.31 -14.67 -0.50
C ASN A 111 -7.70 -13.70 -1.64
N TRP A 112 -7.35 -12.41 -1.57
CA TRP A 112 -7.66 -11.48 -2.66
C TRP A 112 -7.04 -11.89 -4.00
N HIS A 113 -5.90 -12.59 -3.97
CA HIS A 113 -5.18 -13.06 -5.15
C HIS A 113 -6.00 -14.06 -6.00
N GLU A 114 -7.07 -14.65 -5.43
CA GLU A 114 -8.03 -15.49 -6.17
C GLU A 114 -8.77 -14.72 -7.26
N LEU A 115 -8.81 -13.38 -7.17
CA LEU A 115 -9.44 -12.49 -8.15
C LEU A 115 -8.54 -12.16 -9.35
N LEU A 116 -7.26 -12.55 -9.32
CA LEU A 116 -6.33 -12.32 -10.42
C LEU A 116 -6.71 -13.15 -11.65
N SER A 117 -6.39 -12.63 -12.84
CA SER A 117 -6.39 -13.47 -14.05
C SER A 117 -5.36 -14.60 -13.93
N GLU A 118 -5.55 -15.69 -14.67
CA GLU A 118 -4.65 -16.86 -14.60
C GLU A 118 -3.17 -16.49 -14.80
N ASP A 119 -2.86 -15.64 -15.78
CA ASP A 119 -1.49 -15.16 -16.03
C ASP A 119 -0.89 -14.39 -14.84
N LEU A 120 -1.69 -13.56 -14.16
CA LEU A 120 -1.24 -12.80 -13.00
C LEU A 120 -1.16 -13.68 -11.74
N LYS A 121 -2.04 -14.67 -11.64
CA LYS A 121 -2.05 -15.66 -10.56
C LYS A 121 -0.82 -16.57 -10.64
N GLU A 122 -0.41 -16.98 -11.84
CA GLU A 122 0.85 -17.70 -12.05
C GLU A 122 2.04 -16.86 -11.58
N LYS A 123 2.11 -15.59 -12.00
CA LYS A 123 3.17 -14.67 -11.55
C LYS A 123 3.16 -14.44 -10.05
N TYR A 124 1.99 -14.29 -9.43
CA TYR A 124 1.83 -14.20 -7.99
C TYR A 124 2.42 -15.42 -7.29
N ASN A 125 2.03 -16.62 -7.73
CA ASN A 125 2.51 -17.89 -7.15
C ASN A 125 4.03 -18.04 -7.32
N ASN A 126 4.57 -17.67 -8.49
CA ASN A 126 6.01 -17.69 -8.75
C ASN A 126 6.78 -16.68 -7.88
N ASN A 127 6.12 -15.62 -7.38
CA ASN A 127 6.73 -14.64 -6.49
C ASN A 127 6.71 -15.06 -5.01
N LEU A 128 5.82 -15.99 -4.61
CA LEU A 128 5.68 -16.42 -3.21
C LEU A 128 6.98 -16.91 -2.56
N PRO A 129 7.91 -17.62 -3.24
CA PRO A 129 9.18 -18.01 -2.65
C PRO A 129 10.13 -16.83 -2.35
N TYR A 130 9.93 -15.68 -3.01
CA TYR A 130 10.78 -14.49 -2.91
C TYR A 130 10.22 -13.43 -1.97
N ILE A 131 9.05 -13.67 -1.37
CA ILE A 131 8.52 -12.79 -0.32
C ILE A 131 9.49 -12.86 0.86
N ASP A 132 10.13 -11.74 1.17
CA ASP A 132 11.12 -11.69 2.23
C ASP A 132 10.42 -11.78 3.59
N ARG A 133 10.39 -12.99 4.12
CA ARG A 133 9.82 -13.29 5.45
C ARG A 133 10.68 -12.75 6.60
N HIS A 134 11.87 -12.24 6.31
CA HIS A 134 12.86 -11.86 7.30
C HIS A 134 13.51 -10.51 6.98
N PHE A 135 12.74 -9.53 6.47
CA PHE A 135 13.28 -8.18 6.30
C PHE A 135 13.80 -7.62 7.64
N ASP A 136 13.34 -8.13 8.78
CA ASP A 136 13.81 -7.82 10.12
C ASP A 136 15.20 -8.38 10.48
N MET A 137 15.84 -9.15 9.58
CA MET A 137 17.18 -9.71 9.80
C MET A 137 18.25 -8.63 10.04
N ASP A 138 19.41 -9.05 10.57
CA ASP A 138 20.59 -8.20 10.66
C ASP A 138 21.19 -8.00 9.25
N HIS A 139 21.25 -6.75 8.79
CA HIS A 139 21.78 -6.35 7.48
C HIS A 139 23.25 -5.89 7.53
N GLY A 140 23.91 -5.99 8.68
CA GLY A 140 25.31 -5.58 8.89
C GLY A 140 25.56 -4.07 8.82
N VAL A 141 24.53 -3.26 8.64
CA VAL A 141 24.61 -1.79 8.54
C VAL A 141 23.54 -1.11 9.40
N PRO A 142 23.81 0.08 9.98
CA PRO A 142 22.81 0.83 10.73
C PRO A 142 21.69 1.34 9.80
N ILE A 143 20.45 1.14 10.23
CA ILE A 143 19.26 1.52 9.48
C ILE A 143 18.60 2.74 10.13
N TYR A 144 18.41 3.78 9.33
CA TYR A 144 17.73 5.01 9.74
C TYR A 144 16.35 5.08 9.09
N CYS A 145 15.32 4.90 9.89
CA CYS A 145 13.93 4.84 9.45
C CYS A 145 13.33 6.23 9.38
N VAL A 146 13.18 6.73 8.16
CA VAL A 146 12.60 8.05 7.88
C VAL A 146 11.38 7.88 6.99
N HIS A 147 10.23 8.34 7.48
CA HIS A 147 8.99 8.36 6.72
C HIS A 147 8.14 9.56 7.11
N SER A 148 7.04 9.76 6.40
CA SER A 148 6.07 10.80 6.68
C SER A 148 4.66 10.25 6.82
N THR A 149 3.78 11.07 7.39
CA THR A 149 2.33 10.81 7.40
C THR A 149 1.56 12.09 7.12
N GLN A 150 0.41 11.98 6.50
CA GLN A 150 -0.52 13.09 6.28
C GLN A 150 -1.57 13.14 7.39
N LYS A 151 -2.10 14.34 7.67
CA LYS A 151 -3.16 14.54 8.66
C LYS A 151 -4.45 13.82 8.26
N ASN A 152 -4.76 13.88 6.96
CA ASN A 152 -5.99 13.36 6.40
C ASN A 152 -5.80 11.89 6.04
N LYS A 153 -6.85 11.09 6.23
CA LYS A 153 -6.89 9.71 5.74
C LYS A 153 -7.13 9.74 4.24
N ASN A 154 -6.06 9.54 3.45
CA ASN A 154 -6.09 9.60 1.99
C ASN A 154 -5.22 8.50 1.34
N THR A 155 -4.85 7.48 2.11
CA THR A 155 -4.08 6.33 1.61
C THR A 155 -5.00 5.15 1.38
N ASP A 156 -4.96 4.54 0.19
CA ASP A 156 -5.79 3.37 -0.16
C ASP A 156 -5.70 2.28 0.92
N TYR A 157 -6.86 1.87 1.42
CA TYR A 157 -6.95 0.96 2.56
C TYR A 157 -7.97 -0.15 2.36
N LEU A 158 -9.08 0.12 1.66
CA LEU A 158 -10.08 -0.88 1.30
C LEU A 158 -10.72 -0.52 -0.04
N LEU A 159 -10.95 -1.53 -0.87
CA LEU A 159 -11.58 -1.38 -2.19
C LEU A 159 -13.00 -1.94 -2.15
N PHE A 160 -13.99 -1.15 -2.56
CA PHE A 160 -15.38 -1.60 -2.65
C PHE A 160 -15.90 -1.56 -4.08
N TYR A 161 -16.28 -2.72 -4.60
CA TYR A 161 -16.91 -2.85 -5.91
C TYR A 161 -18.42 -2.93 -5.76
N GLN A 162 -19.14 -2.09 -6.49
CA GLN A 162 -20.60 -2.08 -6.48
C GLN A 162 -21.23 -3.33 -7.12
N ARG A 163 -20.45 -4.12 -7.86
CA ARG A 163 -20.82 -5.36 -8.55
C ARG A 163 -19.63 -6.30 -8.59
N GLU A 164 -19.85 -7.59 -8.84
CA GLU A 164 -18.79 -8.56 -9.13
C GLU A 164 -18.19 -8.37 -10.54
N ASN A 165 -17.68 -7.16 -10.83
CA ASN A 165 -17.02 -6.82 -12.08
C ASN A 165 -15.73 -6.05 -11.79
N LEU A 166 -14.59 -6.71 -11.95
CA LEU A 166 -13.27 -6.12 -11.73
C LEU A 166 -12.88 -5.04 -12.77
N ASN A 167 -13.66 -4.88 -13.84
CA ASN A 167 -13.47 -3.79 -14.80
C ASN A 167 -14.08 -2.46 -14.30
N ASP A 168 -14.99 -2.49 -13.32
CA ASP A 168 -15.61 -1.30 -12.74
C ASP A 168 -14.66 -0.69 -11.69
N GLU A 169 -14.36 0.61 -11.79
CA GLU A 169 -13.52 1.28 -10.76
C GLU A 169 -14.12 1.14 -9.36
N PRO A 170 -13.33 0.72 -8.36
CA PRO A 170 -13.83 0.55 -7.01
C PRO A 170 -13.96 1.90 -6.32
N ILE A 171 -14.91 1.98 -5.40
CA ILE A 171 -14.93 3.04 -4.40
C ILE A 171 -13.79 2.75 -3.42
N VAL A 172 -12.84 3.68 -3.32
CA VAL A 172 -11.68 3.55 -2.43
C VAL A 172 -12.00 4.17 -1.08
N TYR A 173 -11.84 3.38 -0.03
CA TYR A 173 -11.85 3.85 1.35
C TYR A 173 -10.41 4.05 1.82
N TYR A 174 -10.20 5.19 2.49
CA TYR A 174 -8.88 5.67 2.82
C TYR A 174 -8.54 5.50 4.30
N GLY A 175 -7.32 5.07 4.56
CA GLY A 175 -6.69 4.96 5.87
C GLY A 175 -5.59 5.99 6.08
N GLY A 176 -4.91 5.88 7.23
CA GLY A 176 -3.74 6.70 7.55
C GLY A 176 -2.48 6.24 6.83
N GLY A 177 -1.63 7.19 6.45
CA GLY A 177 -0.42 6.95 5.70
C GLY A 177 0.13 8.24 5.13
N ASP A 178 0.92 8.15 4.07
CA ASP A 178 1.49 9.30 3.35
C ASP A 178 0.77 9.61 2.02
N GLY A 179 -0.42 9.05 1.82
CA GLY A 179 -1.20 9.16 0.58
C GLY A 179 -0.83 8.13 -0.48
N THR A 180 0.19 7.30 -0.24
CA THR A 180 0.55 6.16 -1.12
C THR A 180 0.77 4.88 -0.32
N VAL A 181 1.51 4.96 0.78
CA VAL A 181 1.90 3.83 1.62
C VAL A 181 1.18 3.90 2.96
N PRO A 182 0.52 2.81 3.41
CA PRO A 182 -0.20 2.81 4.68
C PRO A 182 0.77 2.93 5.84
N TYR A 183 0.33 3.56 6.93
CA TYR A 183 1.16 3.81 8.12
C TYR A 183 1.81 2.53 8.67
N GLU A 184 1.08 1.42 8.71
CA GLU A 184 1.61 0.13 9.20
C GLU A 184 2.82 -0.34 8.38
N SER A 185 2.78 -0.14 7.05
CA SER A 185 3.88 -0.47 6.14
C SER A 185 5.08 0.48 6.32
N LEU A 186 4.82 1.78 6.47
CA LEU A 186 5.86 2.79 6.73
C LEU A 186 6.57 2.56 8.07
N ALA A 187 5.80 2.29 9.12
CA ALA A 187 6.30 2.13 10.48
C ALA A 187 7.15 0.86 10.64
N SER A 188 6.95 -0.15 9.79
CA SER A 188 7.61 -1.46 9.90
C SER A 188 9.12 -1.43 9.75
N CYS A 189 9.68 -0.32 9.27
CA CYS A 189 11.12 -0.07 9.33
C CYS A 189 11.69 -0.17 10.75
N SER A 190 10.91 0.17 11.79
CA SER A 190 11.37 0.04 13.17
C SER A 190 11.64 -1.40 13.61
N ASN A 191 11.20 -2.38 12.82
CA ASN A 191 11.33 -3.79 13.16
C ASN A 191 12.67 -4.39 12.69
N PHE A 192 13.44 -3.67 11.87
CA PHE A 192 14.78 -4.12 11.49
C PHE A 192 15.68 -4.27 12.72
N HIS A 193 16.45 -5.37 12.78
CA HIS A 193 17.40 -5.60 13.87
C HIS A 193 18.35 -4.42 14.10
N ASN A 194 18.81 -3.80 13.00
CA ASN A 194 19.78 -2.70 13.03
C ASN A 194 19.13 -1.31 12.98
N SER A 195 17.84 -1.19 13.31
CA SER A 195 17.16 0.11 13.33
C SER A 195 17.75 0.99 14.44
N VAL A 196 18.44 2.07 14.06
CA VAL A 196 19.13 2.97 15.01
C VAL A 196 18.27 4.15 15.40
N LYS A 197 17.61 4.78 14.41
CA LYS A 197 16.71 5.92 14.65
C LYS A 197 15.46 5.79 13.81
N TYR A 198 14.36 6.20 14.41
CA TYR A 198 13.06 6.28 13.78
C TYR A 198 12.55 7.72 13.82
N LYS A 199 12.17 8.26 12.66
CA LYS A 199 11.64 9.61 12.53
C LYS A 199 10.45 9.63 11.58
N ASN A 200 9.29 9.96 12.16
CA ASN A 200 8.09 10.28 11.41
C ASN A 200 7.95 11.81 11.25
N PHE A 201 7.84 12.27 10.01
CA PHE A 201 7.51 13.65 9.66
C PHE A 201 6.01 13.80 9.39
N GLN A 202 5.32 14.55 10.24
CA GLN A 202 3.90 14.82 10.06
C GLN A 202 3.66 15.83 8.93
N TYR A 203 2.47 15.77 8.33
CA TYR A 203 1.96 16.71 7.32
C TYR A 203 2.72 16.71 6.00
N ASN A 204 3.29 15.57 5.60
CA ASN A 204 3.94 15.41 4.30
C ASN A 204 3.44 14.14 3.61
N GLY A 205 3.06 14.26 2.35
CA GLY A 205 2.78 13.12 1.47
C GLY A 205 4.03 12.39 1.00
N HIS A 206 3.82 11.25 0.35
CA HIS A 206 4.87 10.31 -0.08
C HIS A 206 6.02 10.99 -0.85
N MET A 207 5.70 11.89 -1.79
CA MET A 207 6.70 12.63 -2.57
C MET A 207 7.12 13.96 -1.93
N GLU A 208 6.28 14.52 -1.07
CA GLU A 208 6.53 15.81 -0.42
C GLU A 208 7.67 15.71 0.60
N ILE A 209 7.84 14.53 1.22
CA ILE A 209 8.94 14.26 2.16
C ILE A 209 10.32 14.54 1.55
N LEU A 210 10.51 14.32 0.25
CA LEU A 210 11.77 14.53 -0.46
C LEU A 210 12.10 16.02 -0.65
N HIS A 211 11.08 16.86 -0.67
CA HIS A 211 11.20 18.30 -0.88
C HIS A 211 11.12 19.10 0.43
N ASN A 212 10.94 18.41 1.55
CA ASN A 212 10.81 19.07 2.85
C ASN A 212 12.22 19.46 3.38
N PRO A 213 12.50 20.75 3.61
CA PRO A 213 13.81 21.20 4.07
C PRO A 213 14.19 20.66 5.45
N GLU A 214 13.23 20.41 6.34
CA GLU A 214 13.48 19.82 7.65
C GLU A 214 13.86 18.35 7.55
N VAL A 215 13.29 17.62 6.59
CA VAL A 215 13.70 16.24 6.28
C VAL A 215 15.12 16.24 5.73
N ALA A 216 15.41 17.09 4.74
CA ALA A 216 16.75 17.19 4.16
C ALA A 216 17.81 17.51 5.22
N LYS A 217 17.52 18.47 6.11
CA LYS A 217 18.38 18.82 7.24
C LYS A 217 18.58 17.64 8.20
N TYR A 218 17.52 16.89 8.51
CA TYR A 218 17.60 15.70 9.36
C TYR A 218 18.50 14.62 8.75
N VAL A 219 18.33 14.31 7.46
CA VAL A 219 19.15 13.33 6.75
C VAL A 219 20.61 13.78 6.67
N TYR A 220 20.85 15.06 6.36
CA TYR A 220 22.20 15.62 6.33
C TYR A 220 22.89 15.48 7.70
N ASN A 221 22.20 15.82 8.79
CA ASN A 221 22.75 15.71 10.14
C ASN A 221 23.10 14.26 10.50
N ILE A 222 22.26 13.28 10.13
CA ILE A 222 22.59 11.86 10.32
C ILE A 222 23.86 11.48 9.56
N ALA A 223 23.97 11.90 8.30
CA ALA A 223 25.11 11.57 7.46
C ALA A 223 26.43 12.17 8.00
N GLN A 224 26.38 13.34 8.64
CA GLN A 224 27.55 13.95 9.29
C GLN A 224 27.97 13.17 10.54
N THR A 225 27.02 12.76 11.39
CA THR A 225 27.32 12.00 12.63
C THR A 225 27.91 10.61 12.36
N TYR A 226 27.76 10.06 11.15
CA TYR A 226 28.38 8.78 10.77
C TYR A 226 29.86 8.91 10.39
N ASN A 227 30.35 10.13 10.10
CA ASN A 227 31.74 10.39 9.71
C ASN A 227 32.64 10.84 10.88
N GLU A 228 32.12 10.80 12.10
CA GLU A 228 32.84 11.04 13.36
C GLU A 228 33.04 9.71 14.11
#